data_AF-A0AAV4GIT4-F1
#
_entry.id   AF-A0AAV4GIT4-F1
#
_cell.length_a   1.000
_cell.length_b   1.000
_cell.length_c   1.000
_cell.angle_alpha   90.00
_cell.angle_beta   90.00
_cell.angle_gamma   90.00
#
_symmetry.space_group_name_H-M   'P 1'
#
loop_
_entity.id
_entity.type
_entity.pdbx_description
1 polymer ?
#
loop_
_entity_poly.entity_id
_entity_poly.type
_entity_poly.pdbx_seq_one_letter_code
_entity_poly.pdbx_strand_id
1 'polypeptide(L)'
;MRKEILDRIHDVHPRITKSRERAKQGISEDIQRMVSECRLCLEIRPTQPSETLVPTELPDRSFQKVAIHICELNKETYLVSVDYYSRYFDINKLHNITAIFSEC
;
A
#
# COMPACT_ATOMS: atom_id res chain seq x y z
N MET A 1 -17.67 -37.15 4.94
CA MET A 1 -16.26 -37.31 4.50
C MET A 1 -15.70 -36.11 3.73
N ARG A 2 -16.09 -35.84 2.46
CA ARG A 2 -15.49 -34.72 1.68
C ARG A 2 -15.74 -33.33 2.29
N LYS A 3 -16.96 -33.10 2.80
CA LYS A 3 -17.35 -31.85 3.48
C LYS A 3 -16.55 -31.60 4.77
N GLU A 4 -16.44 -32.61 5.64
CA GLU A 4 -15.67 -32.49 6.90
C GLU A 4 -14.19 -32.16 6.68
N ILE A 5 -13.60 -32.70 5.60
CA ILE A 5 -12.22 -32.38 5.22
C ILE A 5 -12.10 -30.91 4.80
N LEU A 6 -13.06 -30.40 4.02
CA LEU A 6 -13.10 -29.00 3.61
C LEU A 6 -13.27 -28.06 4.82
N ASP A 7 -14.20 -28.40 5.71
CA ASP A 7 -14.44 -27.65 6.96
C ASP A 7 -13.16 -27.58 7.81
N ARG A 8 -12.43 -28.70 7.98
CA ARG A 8 -11.14 -28.72 8.69
C ARG A 8 -10.05 -27.91 8.00
N ILE A 9 -10.02 -27.89 6.66
CA ILE A 9 -9.05 -27.09 5.90
C ILE A 9 -9.32 -25.59 6.12
N HIS A 10 -10.59 -25.21 6.27
CA HIS A 10 -11.07 -23.83 6.32
C HIS A 10 -11.38 -23.28 7.72
N ASP A 11 -11.27 -24.08 8.77
CA ASP A 11 -11.65 -23.75 10.16
C ASP A 11 -11.05 -22.41 10.69
N VAL A 12 -9.88 -22.01 10.19
CA VAL A 12 -9.19 -20.75 10.57
C VAL A 12 -9.30 -19.68 9.48
N HIS A 13 -10.27 -19.80 8.58
CA HIS A 13 -10.47 -18.94 7.40
C HIS A 13 -9.17 -18.55 6.65
N PRO A 14 -8.26 -19.51 6.37
CA PRO A 14 -7.00 -19.19 5.71
C PRO A 14 -7.24 -18.70 4.28
N ARG A 15 -6.27 -17.93 3.76
CA ARG A 15 -6.26 -17.55 2.34
C ARG A 15 -6.33 -18.79 1.45
N ILE A 16 -6.94 -18.64 0.27
CA ILE A 16 -7.15 -19.73 -0.69
C ILE A 16 -5.85 -20.49 -1.04
N THR A 17 -4.70 -19.80 -1.10
CA THR A 17 -3.39 -20.44 -1.33
C THR A 17 -3.04 -21.44 -0.23
N LYS A 18 -3.17 -21.03 1.04
CA LYS A 18 -2.91 -21.87 2.21
C LYS A 18 -3.95 -23.00 2.36
N SER A 19 -5.20 -22.77 1.98
CA SER A 19 -6.21 -23.83 1.90
C SER A 19 -5.84 -24.90 0.85
N ARG A 20 -5.31 -24.48 -0.31
CA ARG A 20 -4.84 -25.39 -1.36
C ARG A 20 -3.60 -26.17 -0.94
N GLU A 21 -2.66 -25.55 -0.24
CA GLU A 21 -1.48 -26.23 0.32
C GLU A 21 -1.86 -27.31 1.35
N ARG A 22 -2.91 -27.09 2.14
CA ARG A 22 -3.42 -28.05 3.12
C ARG A 22 -4.18 -29.21 2.48
N ALA A 23 -4.61 -29.07 1.24
CA ALA A 23 -5.26 -30.15 0.51
C ALA A 23 -4.24 -31.10 -0.13
N LYS A 24 -4.52 -32.41 -0.04
CA LYS A 24 -3.95 -33.39 -0.97
C LYS A 24 -4.68 -33.24 -2.32
N GLN A 25 -3.97 -33.45 -3.43
CA GLN A 25 -4.42 -33.13 -4.79
C GLN A 25 -5.86 -33.60 -5.10
N GLY A 26 -6.59 -32.84 -5.93
CA GLY A 26 -7.91 -33.24 -6.45
C GLY A 26 -9.15 -32.58 -5.81
N ILE A 27 -8.97 -31.60 -4.91
CA ILE A 27 -10.09 -30.85 -4.26
C ILE A 27 -9.99 -29.32 -4.39
N SER A 28 -9.18 -28.80 -5.32
CA SER A 28 -8.93 -27.36 -5.46
C SER A 28 -10.17 -26.55 -5.82
N GLU A 29 -11.07 -27.11 -6.64
CA GLU A 29 -12.33 -26.46 -7.02
C GLU A 29 -13.28 -26.35 -5.83
N ASP A 30 -13.34 -27.38 -4.98
CA ASP A 30 -14.17 -27.36 -3.78
C ASP A 30 -13.68 -26.36 -2.74
N ILE A 31 -12.34 -26.23 -2.60
CA ILE A 31 -11.74 -25.18 -1.77
C ILE A 31 -12.11 -23.80 -2.29
N GLN A 32 -12.03 -23.61 -3.61
CA GLN A 32 -12.37 -22.32 -4.21
C GLN A 32 -13.84 -21.96 -3.95
N ARG A 33 -14.76 -22.90 -4.16
CA ARG A 33 -16.18 -22.75 -3.88
C ARG A 33 -16.46 -22.42 -2.41
N MET A 34 -15.91 -23.21 -1.48
CA MET A 34 -16.08 -22.99 -0.04
C MET A 34 -15.56 -21.61 0.40
N VAL A 35 -14.37 -21.20 -0.06
CA VAL A 35 -13.81 -19.89 0.29
C VAL A 35 -14.62 -18.75 -0.33
N SER A 36 -15.17 -18.93 -1.54
CA SER A 36 -16.01 -17.92 -2.19
C SER A 36 -17.39 -17.77 -1.57
N GLU A 37 -17.92 -18.83 -0.95
CA GLU A 37 -19.23 -18.83 -0.27
C GLU A 37 -19.11 -18.50 1.23
N CYS A 38 -17.88 -18.47 1.77
CA CYS A 38 -17.66 -18.15 3.17
C CYS A 38 -17.93 -16.68 3.48
N ARG A 39 -18.96 -16.42 4.29
CA ARG A 39 -19.35 -15.07 4.73
C ARG A 39 -18.20 -14.28 5.37
N LEU A 40 -17.44 -14.88 6.29
CA LEU A 40 -16.34 -14.19 6.97
C LEU A 40 -15.22 -13.83 6.00
N CYS A 41 -14.89 -14.73 5.06
CA CYS A 41 -13.88 -14.43 4.04
C CYS A 41 -14.34 -13.34 3.07
N LEU A 42 -15.63 -13.28 2.73
CA LEU A 42 -16.20 -12.20 1.91
C LEU A 42 -16.16 -10.85 2.63
N GLU A 43 -16.45 -10.81 3.93
CA GLU A 43 -16.43 -9.58 4.74
C GLU A 43 -15.01 -9.02 4.93
N ILE A 44 -14.00 -9.88 5.06
CA ILE A 44 -12.59 -9.48 5.31
C ILE A 44 -11.80 -9.25 4.01
N ARG A 45 -12.27 -9.77 2.87
CA ARG A 45 -11.53 -9.66 1.61
C ARG A 45 -11.34 -8.19 1.25
N PRO A 46 -10.12 -7.77 0.83
CA PRO A 46 -9.92 -6.43 0.29
C PRO A 46 -10.88 -6.19 -0.87
N THR A 47 -11.75 -5.20 -0.71
CA THR A 47 -12.75 -4.80 -1.71
C THR A 47 -12.13 -4.00 -2.84
N GLN A 48 -11.03 -3.29 -2.56
CA GLN A 48 -10.28 -2.53 -3.55
C GLN A 48 -9.01 -3.28 -3.95
N PRO A 49 -8.80 -3.56 -5.25
CA PRO A 49 -7.48 -3.94 -5.73
C PRO A 49 -6.50 -2.78 -5.54
N SER A 50 -5.22 -3.08 -5.39
CA SER A 50 -4.18 -2.03 -5.45
C SER A 50 -4.34 -1.27 -6.75
N GLU A 51 -4.45 0.05 -6.67
CA GLU A 51 -4.44 0.89 -7.86
C GLU A 51 -3.08 0.81 -8.55
N THR A 52 -3.09 0.94 -9.87
CA THR A 52 -1.85 0.99 -10.65
C THR A 52 -1.20 2.36 -10.45
N LEU A 53 0.09 2.38 -10.14
CA LEU A 53 0.83 3.65 -10.04
C LEU A 53 0.82 4.35 -11.39
N VAL A 54 0.24 5.55 -11.44
CA VAL A 54 0.27 6.39 -12.63
C VAL A 54 1.55 7.23 -12.61
N PRO A 55 2.44 7.09 -13.61
CA PRO A 55 3.64 7.92 -13.67
C PRO A 55 3.26 9.38 -13.89
N THR A 56 3.94 10.26 -13.18
CA THR A 56 3.80 11.72 -13.38
C THR A 56 4.62 12.14 -14.59
N GLU A 57 4.04 12.94 -15.49
CA GLU A 57 4.77 13.55 -16.60
C GLU A 57 5.89 14.47 -16.09
N LEU A 58 7.01 14.51 -16.81
CA LEU A 58 8.11 15.41 -16.50
C LEU A 58 7.69 16.85 -16.86
N PRO A 59 7.93 17.86 -15.99
CA PRO A 59 7.70 19.26 -16.35
C PRO A 59 8.58 19.71 -17.52
N ASP A 60 8.25 20.83 -18.16
CA ASP A 60 9.02 21.38 -19.30
C ASP A 60 10.23 22.21 -18.87
N ARG A 61 10.22 22.73 -17.64
CA ARG A 61 11.21 23.67 -17.12
C ARG A 61 11.55 23.41 -15.66
N SER A 62 12.77 23.78 -15.28
CA SER A 62 13.20 23.82 -13.87
C SER A 62 12.25 24.64 -13.01
N PHE A 63 11.98 24.15 -11.82
CA PHE A 63 11.11 24.75 -10.80
C PHE A 63 9.63 24.89 -11.18
N GLN A 64 9.20 24.33 -12.31
CA GLN A 64 7.78 24.28 -12.69
C GLN A 64 6.96 23.38 -11.76
N LYS A 65 7.57 22.31 -11.23
CA LYS A 65 6.98 21.45 -10.21
C LYS A 65 8.03 21.10 -9.16
N VAL A 66 7.71 21.38 -7.89
CA VAL A 66 8.60 21.15 -6.76
C VAL A 66 7.88 20.25 -5.74
N ALA A 67 8.53 19.16 -5.33
CA ALA A 67 8.10 18.39 -4.17
C ALA A 67 8.70 19.05 -2.94
N ILE A 68 7.89 19.23 -1.90
CA ILE A 68 8.35 19.71 -0.61
C ILE A 68 7.97 18.67 0.44
N HIS A 69 8.92 18.34 1.30
CA HIS A 69 8.72 17.41 2.40
C HIS A 69 9.44 17.90 3.64
N ILE A 70 8.81 17.71 4.81
CA ILE A 70 9.44 17.95 6.10
C ILE A 70 9.83 16.59 6.67
N CYS A 71 11.11 16.40 6.98
CA CYS A 71 11.61 15.18 7.62
C CYS A 71 12.45 15.49 8.85
N GLU A 72 12.63 14.47 9.70
CA GLU A 72 13.52 14.52 10.86
C GLU A 72 14.74 13.63 10.63
N LEU A 73 15.92 14.14 10.95
CA LEU A 73 17.16 13.38 10.99
C LEU A 73 17.96 13.80 12.22
N ASN A 74 18.36 12.84 13.07
CA ASN A 74 19.11 13.10 14.30
C ASN A 74 18.43 14.12 15.24
N LYS A 75 17.09 14.05 15.37
CA LYS A 75 16.27 15.00 16.15
C LYS A 75 16.27 16.44 15.63
N GLU A 76 16.76 16.64 14.40
CA GLU A 76 16.76 17.93 13.72
C GLU A 76 15.75 17.88 12.57
N THR A 77 15.01 18.96 12.39
CA THR A 77 13.98 19.07 11.35
C THR A 77 14.56 19.69 10.08
N TYR A 78 14.20 19.15 8.92
CA TYR A 78 14.64 19.63 7.62
C TYR A 78 13.46 19.82 6.68
N LEU A 79 13.52 20.88 5.88
CA LEU A 79 12.72 21.07 4.69
C LEU A 79 13.52 20.58 3.48
N VAL A 80 13.02 19.54 2.82
CA VAL A 80 13.58 19.01 1.59
C VAL A 80 12.68 19.44 0.45
N SER A 81 13.24 20.24 -0.45
CA SER A 81 12.59 20.64 -1.70
C SER A 81 13.30 19.97 -2.87
N VAL A 82 12.53 19.41 -3.79
CA VAL A 82 13.05 18.69 -4.96
C VAL A 82 12.41 19.23 -6.22
N ASP A 83 13.23 19.77 -7.12
CA ASP A 83 12.77 20.14 -8.46
C ASP A 83 12.53 18.88 -9.31
N TYR A 84 11.32 18.73 -9.85
CA TYR A 84 10.96 17.54 -10.64
C TYR A 84 11.68 17.50 -11.99
N TYR A 85 12.07 18.64 -12.55
CA TYR A 85 12.75 18.66 -13.85
C TYR A 85 14.23 18.29 -13.71
N SER A 86 14.99 19.06 -12.92
CA SER A 86 16.45 18.89 -12.78
C SER A 86 16.88 17.83 -11.76
N ARG A 87 15.96 17.35 -10.91
CA ARG A 87 16.27 16.51 -9.73
C ARG A 87 17.20 17.20 -8.73
N TYR A 88 17.27 18.53 -8.77
CA TYR A 88 18.00 19.31 -7.80
C TYR A 88 17.33 19.22 -6.42
N PHE A 89 18.14 18.97 -5.39
CA PHE A 89 17.71 18.95 -4.00
C PHE A 89 18.14 20.25 -3.31
N ASP A 90 17.17 20.91 -2.69
CA ASP A 90 17.40 22.02 -1.78
C ASP A 90 17.00 21.58 -0.37
N ILE A 91 17.97 21.53 0.55
CA ILE A 91 17.79 20.99 1.89
C ILE A 91 18.11 22.09 2.90
N ASN A 92 17.10 22.47 3.67
CA ASN A 92 17.18 23.55 4.63
C ASN A 92 16.83 23.04 6.03
N LYS A 93 17.70 23.30 7.02
CA LYS A 93 17.39 23.01 8.42
C LYS A 93 16.30 23.97 8.90
N LEU A 94 15.27 23.44 9.53
CA LEU A 94 14.19 24.22 10.14
C LEU A 94 14.37 24.29 11.65
N HIS A 95 14.22 25.49 12.22
CA HIS A 95 14.12 25.67 13.67
C HIS A 95 12.68 25.52 14.18
N ASN A 96 11.70 25.68 13.29
CA ASN A 96 10.27 25.53 13.56
C ASN A 96 9.55 25.11 12.26
N ILE A 97 8.47 24.35 12.37
CA ILE A 97 7.60 23.91 11.26
C ILE A 97 6.45 24.88 10.97
N THR A 98 6.30 25.94 11.76
CA THR A 98 5.25 26.95 11.56
C THR A 98 5.63 27.95 10.47
N ALA A 99 4.71 28.22 9.54
CA ALA A 99 4.83 29.34 8.62
C ALA A 99 4.51 30.65 9.37
N ILE A 100 5.47 31.59 9.39
CA ILE A 100 5.19 32.96 9.82
C ILE A 100 4.76 33.71 8.56
N PHE A 101 3.48 34.05 8.46
CA PHE A 101 3.00 34.98 7.45
C PHE A 101 3.41 36.39 7.89
N SER A 102 4.49 36.90 7.32
CA SER A 102 4.74 38.34 7.30
C SER A 102 4.06 38.90 6.05
N GLU A 103 2.98 39.66 6.24
CA GLU A 103 2.36 40.45 5.17
C GLU A 103 3.45 41.33 4.51
N CYS A 104 3.57 41.24 3.19
CA CYS A 104 4.29 42.23 2.36
C CYS A 104 3.31 43.32 1.93
#